data_AF-A0A1C6ISK5-F1
#
_entry.id   AF-A0A1C6ISK5-F1
#
_cell.length_a   1.000
_cell.length_b   1.000
_cell.length_c   1.000
_cell.angle_alpha   90.00
_cell.angle_beta   90.00
_cell.angle_gamma   90.00
#
_symmetry.space_group_name_H-M   'P 1'
#
loop_
_entity.id
_entity.type
_entity.pdbx_description
1 polymer ?
#
loop_
_entity_poly.entity_id
_entity_poly.type
_entity_poly.pdbx_seq_one_letter_code
_entity_poly.pdbx_strand_id
1 'polypeptide(L)'
;MDEWGWMTKCIEWRWCDDYENVMEQADKLHKEIYEGDCSMNTYVMSDIHGCYDEFQQMLEKIHFSDRDLLICAGDYIDRGAKNYEMMSWISNAPKNVIFVRGNHDEEFLTNIHIMKYVCDEAELDENSIEDSITLYKAVQKFAE
;
A
#
# COMPACT_ATOMS: atom_id res chain seq x y z
N MET A 1 12.65 14.05 0.37
CA MET A 1 11.55 13.37 -0.33
C MET A 1 10.34 14.21 -0.03
N ASP A 2 9.72 14.79 -1.05
CA ASP A 2 8.50 15.58 -0.93
C ASP A 2 7.32 14.68 -0.52
N GLU A 3 6.28 15.30 0.05
CA GLU A 3 5.07 14.61 0.52
C GLU A 3 4.21 14.02 -0.61
N TRP A 4 4.52 14.34 -1.87
CA TRP A 4 3.87 13.72 -3.03
C TRP A 4 4.68 12.56 -3.59
N GLY A 5 5.99 12.69 -3.69
CA GLY A 5 6.86 11.64 -4.19
C GLY A 5 6.93 10.41 -3.29
N TRP A 6 6.64 10.51 -1.98
CA TRP A 6 6.47 9.29 -1.17
C TRP A 6 5.16 8.56 -1.51
N MET A 7 4.06 9.28 -1.72
CA MET A 7 2.75 8.67 -1.93
C MET A 7 2.70 7.96 -3.28
N THR A 8 3.19 8.60 -4.35
CA THR A 8 3.31 7.98 -5.67
C THR A 8 4.30 6.82 -5.65
N LYS A 9 5.46 6.96 -4.98
CA LYS A 9 6.42 5.83 -4.85
C LYS A 9 5.85 4.67 -4.06
N CYS A 10 5.07 4.89 -3.01
CA CYS A 10 4.48 3.80 -2.23
C CYS A 10 3.51 2.96 -3.05
N ILE A 11 2.78 3.61 -3.97
CA ILE A 11 1.86 2.94 -4.85
C ILE A 11 2.59 2.26 -6.03
N GLU A 12 3.62 2.90 -6.59
CA GLU A 12 4.38 2.37 -7.73
C GLU A 12 5.40 1.28 -7.35
N TRP A 13 5.94 1.25 -6.12
CA TRP A 13 7.12 0.42 -5.79
C TRP A 13 6.84 -0.95 -5.17
N ARG A 14 5.61 -1.27 -4.79
CA ARG A 14 5.35 -2.51 -4.05
C ARG A 14 4.19 -3.36 -4.53
N TRP A 15 3.46 -2.90 -5.53
CA TRP A 15 2.33 -3.65 -6.03
C TRP A 15 2.78 -4.50 -7.19
N CYS A 16 2.67 -5.81 -7.00
CA CYS A 16 2.89 -6.74 -8.07
C CYS A 16 1.67 -6.69 -8.98
N ASP A 17 1.83 -6.11 -10.17
CA ASP A 17 0.77 -6.02 -11.18
C ASP A 17 0.50 -7.36 -11.86
N ASP A 18 1.26 -8.39 -11.47
CA ASP A 18 1.25 -9.71 -12.06
C ASP A 18 1.29 -10.79 -10.96
N TYR A 19 0.23 -11.59 -10.90
CA TYR A 19 0.10 -12.72 -9.99
C TYR A 19 1.26 -13.74 -10.13
N GLU A 20 1.83 -13.89 -11.33
CA GLU A 20 2.97 -14.79 -11.56
C GLU A 20 4.22 -14.30 -10.80
N ASN A 21 4.39 -12.99 -10.70
CA ASN A 21 5.54 -12.36 -10.05
C ASN A 21 5.37 -12.34 -8.52
N VAL A 22 4.13 -12.32 -8.00
CA VAL A 22 3.83 -12.58 -6.57
C VAL A 22 4.30 -13.98 -6.17
N MET A 23 3.95 -14.99 -6.98
CA MET A 23 4.30 -16.38 -6.69
C MET A 23 5.80 -16.64 -6.89
N GLU A 24 6.43 -16.01 -7.88
CA GLU A 24 7.89 -16.09 -8.07
C GLU A 24 8.65 -15.40 -6.92
N GLN A 25 8.17 -14.25 -6.45
CA GLN A 25 8.73 -13.58 -5.27
C GLN A 25 8.53 -14.42 -4.01
N ALA A 26 7.34 -15.01 -3.82
CA ALA A 26 7.07 -15.90 -2.71
C ALA A 26 7.98 -17.13 -2.75
N ASP A 27 8.14 -17.77 -3.92
CA ASP A 27 9.03 -18.93 -4.12
C ASP A 27 10.50 -18.57 -3.91
N LYS A 28 10.92 -17.37 -4.33
CA LYS A 28 12.28 -16.88 -4.14
C LYS A 28 12.57 -16.59 -2.67
N LEU A 29 11.67 -15.87 -1.99
CA LEU A 29 11.74 -15.63 -0.54
C LEU A 29 11.72 -16.94 0.23
N HIS A 30 10.85 -17.88 -0.16
CA HIS A 30 10.81 -19.22 0.39
C HIS A 30 12.20 -19.86 0.25
N LYS A 31 12.77 -19.93 -0.96
CA LYS A 31 14.10 -20.53 -1.17
C LYS A 31 15.24 -19.83 -0.42
N GLU A 32 15.22 -18.50 -0.32
CA GLU A 32 16.24 -17.71 0.40
C GLU A 32 16.16 -17.90 1.93
N ILE A 33 14.96 -18.09 2.47
CA ILE A 33 14.73 -18.32 3.91
C ILE A 33 14.93 -19.82 4.26
N TYR A 34 14.67 -20.74 3.31
CA TYR A 34 14.58 -22.19 3.55
C TYR A 34 15.89 -22.98 3.32
N GLU A 35 17.07 -22.34 3.28
CA GLU A 35 18.37 -23.04 3.31
C GLU A 35 18.67 -23.69 4.69
N GLY A 36 17.68 -24.30 5.36
CA GLY A 36 17.91 -25.26 6.45
C GLY A 36 17.01 -25.20 7.70
N ASP A 37 16.07 -24.26 7.81
CA ASP A 37 15.16 -24.15 8.98
C ASP A 37 13.73 -24.60 8.62
N CYS A 38 13.11 -25.41 9.48
CA CYS A 38 11.84 -26.11 9.26
C CYS A 38 10.63 -25.41 9.91
N SER A 39 10.72 -24.11 10.23
CA SER A 39 9.74 -23.41 11.07
C SER A 39 9.12 -22.12 10.49
N MET A 40 9.12 -21.94 9.16
CA MET A 40 8.46 -20.78 8.53
C MET A 40 6.94 -20.96 8.45
N ASN A 41 6.17 -20.01 9.00
CA ASN A 41 4.73 -19.91 8.74
C ASN A 41 4.45 -18.94 7.61
N THR A 42 3.53 -19.30 6.72
CA THR A 42 2.99 -18.38 5.71
C THR A 42 1.59 -17.95 6.11
N TYR A 43 1.39 -16.65 6.21
CA TYR A 43 0.11 -16.01 6.51
C TYR A 43 -0.42 -15.29 5.27
N VAL A 44 -1.74 -15.32 5.12
CA VAL A 44 -2.44 -14.55 4.09
C VAL A 44 -3.49 -13.68 4.76
N MET A 45 -3.53 -12.40 4.40
CA MET A 45 -4.48 -11.42 4.91
C MET A 45 -5.02 -10.57 3.76
N SER A 46 -6.28 -10.15 3.83
CA SER A 46 -6.93 -9.28 2.84
C SER A 46 -7.76 -8.22 3.55
N ASP A 47 -8.13 -7.17 2.83
CA ASP A 47 -9.16 -6.20 3.21
C ASP A 47 -8.87 -5.54 4.57
N ILE A 48 -7.75 -4.82 4.63
CA ILE A 48 -7.34 -4.10 5.84
C ILE A 48 -8.13 -2.79 5.97
N HIS A 49 -8.38 -2.10 4.85
CA HIS A 49 -9.21 -0.90 4.79
C HIS A 49 -8.89 0.13 5.88
N GLY A 50 -7.63 0.49 6.04
CA GLY A 50 -7.19 1.48 7.04
C GLY A 50 -7.42 1.08 8.50
N CYS A 51 -7.75 -0.19 8.80
CA CYS A 51 -7.83 -0.76 10.15
C CYS A 51 -6.43 -1.07 10.70
N TYR A 52 -5.59 -0.03 10.79
CA TYR A 52 -4.17 -0.17 11.15
C TYR A 52 -3.96 -0.78 12.54
N ASP A 53 -4.79 -0.42 13.53
CA ASP A 53 -4.63 -0.92 14.90
C ASP A 53 -4.95 -2.43 14.98
N GLU A 54 -5.99 -2.87 14.29
CA GLU A 54 -6.37 -4.28 14.17
C GLU A 54 -5.31 -5.08 13.41
N PHE A 55 -4.75 -4.48 12.36
CA PHE A 55 -3.64 -5.06 11.62
C PHE A 55 -2.41 -5.29 12.52
N GLN A 56 -1.98 -4.29 13.30
CA GLN A 56 -0.88 -4.45 14.25
C GLN A 56 -1.19 -5.51 15.33
N GLN A 57 -2.41 -5.48 15.90
CA GLN A 57 -2.84 -6.50 16.87
C GLN A 57 -2.81 -7.92 16.28
N MET A 58 -3.13 -8.07 14.99
CA MET A 58 -3.05 -9.38 14.33
C MET A 58 -1.61 -9.84 14.18
N LEU A 59 -0.68 -8.97 13.76
CA LEU A 59 0.75 -9.28 13.69
C LEU A 59 1.31 -9.70 15.05
N GLU A 60 0.94 -8.99 16.12
CA GLU A 60 1.31 -9.35 17.49
C GLU A 60 0.76 -10.71 17.90
N LYS A 61 -0.52 -10.98 17.59
CA LYS A 61 -1.22 -12.22 17.96
C LYS A 61 -0.61 -13.45 17.30
N ILE A 62 -0.16 -13.35 16.05
CA ILE A 62 0.50 -14.44 15.33
C ILE A 62 2.00 -14.50 15.59
N HIS A 63 2.52 -13.57 16.43
CA HIS A 63 3.96 -13.41 16.69
C HIS A 63 4.76 -13.29 15.39
N PHE A 64 4.26 -12.50 14.44
CA PHE A 64 4.88 -12.35 13.13
C PHE A 64 6.33 -11.88 13.26
N SER A 65 7.24 -12.59 12.61
CA SER A 65 8.68 -12.35 12.67
C SER A 65 9.31 -12.27 11.27
N ASP A 66 10.61 -11.99 11.22
CA ASP A 66 11.41 -11.99 9.99
C ASP A 66 11.57 -13.39 9.36
N ARG A 67 11.17 -14.44 10.07
CA ARG A 67 11.18 -15.83 9.60
C ARG A 67 9.88 -16.25 8.94
N ASP A 68 8.80 -15.51 9.15
CA ASP A 68 7.49 -15.81 8.58
C ASP A 68 7.33 -15.12 7.23
N LEU A 69 6.35 -15.53 6.43
CA LEU A 69 5.95 -14.85 5.20
C LEU A 69 4.54 -14.30 5.37
N LEU A 70 4.33 -13.01 5.10
CA LEU A 70 2.99 -12.42 5.05
C LEU A 70 2.65 -12.03 3.61
N ILE A 71 1.53 -12.54 3.11
CA ILE A 71 0.95 -12.15 1.83
C ILE A 71 -0.30 -11.32 2.12
N CYS A 72 -0.22 -10.04 1.79
CA CYS A 72 -1.33 -9.11 1.85
C CYS A 72 -2.02 -9.07 0.47
N ALA A 73 -3.30 -9.40 0.42
CA ALA A 73 -4.05 -9.69 -0.81
C ALA A 73 -4.84 -8.49 -1.37
N GLY A 74 -4.50 -7.27 -0.96
CA GLY A 74 -5.13 -6.02 -1.43
C GLY A 74 -6.04 -5.35 -0.41
N ASP A 75 -6.57 -4.21 -0.83
CA ASP A 75 -7.54 -3.36 -0.13
C ASP A 75 -7.01 -2.87 1.22
N TYR A 76 -5.90 -2.13 1.16
CA TYR A 76 -5.18 -1.68 2.35
C TYR A 76 -5.76 -0.42 2.97
N ILE A 77 -6.31 0.43 2.13
CA ILE A 77 -6.83 1.75 2.47
C ILE A 77 -8.33 1.82 2.14
N ASP A 78 -8.89 3.02 2.31
CA ASP A 78 -10.31 3.32 2.21
C ASP A 78 -11.12 2.78 3.40
N ARG A 79 -12.26 3.41 3.69
CA ARG A 79 -13.25 3.07 4.74
C ARG A 79 -12.80 3.22 6.20
N GLY A 80 -11.56 2.86 6.54
CA GLY A 80 -11.03 3.00 7.89
C GLY A 80 -10.48 4.38 8.20
N ALA A 81 -10.18 4.62 9.48
CA ALA A 81 -9.74 5.93 9.96
C ALA A 81 -8.23 6.18 9.83
N LYS A 82 -7.41 5.11 9.73
CA LYS A 82 -5.94 5.19 9.82
C LYS A 82 -5.24 4.83 8.50
N ASN A 83 -5.74 5.39 7.39
CA ASN A 83 -5.19 5.15 6.06
C ASN A 83 -3.75 5.64 5.92
N TYR A 84 -3.42 6.79 6.52
CA TYR A 84 -2.07 7.34 6.48
C TYR A 84 -1.06 6.42 7.19
N GLU A 85 -1.40 5.94 8.38
CA GLU A 85 -0.58 5.01 9.14
C GLU A 85 -0.40 3.68 8.40
N MET A 86 -1.47 3.18 7.78
CA MET A 86 -1.40 1.98 6.96
C MET A 86 -0.47 2.15 5.75
N MET A 87 -0.61 3.25 5.01
CA MET A 87 0.28 3.58 3.89
C MET A 87 1.73 3.74 4.35
N SER A 88 1.96 4.45 5.45
CA SER A 88 3.30 4.64 6.04
C SER A 88 3.94 3.31 6.45
N TRP A 89 3.15 2.37 6.98
CA TRP A 89 3.63 1.03 7.29
C TRP A 89 3.98 0.26 6.01
N ILE A 90 3.14 0.30 4.97
CA ILE A 90 3.41 -0.36 3.68
C ILE A 90 4.70 0.17 3.06
N SER A 91 4.97 1.48 3.14
CA SER A 91 6.23 2.09 2.66
C SER A 91 7.47 1.48 3.32
N ASN A 92 7.34 1.13 4.61
CA ASN A 92 8.44 0.69 5.46
C ASN A 92 8.39 -0.81 5.78
N ALA A 93 7.45 -1.56 5.18
CA ALA A 93 7.22 -2.94 5.58
C ALA A 93 8.48 -3.81 5.34
N PRO A 94 8.67 -4.88 6.13
CA PRO A 94 9.75 -5.83 5.95
C PRO A 94 9.77 -6.49 4.56
N LYS A 95 10.91 -7.08 4.18
CA LYS A 95 11.05 -7.78 2.88
C LYS A 95 10.24 -9.06 2.77
N ASN A 96 9.91 -9.68 3.91
CA ASN A 96 9.09 -10.88 4.02
C ASN A 96 7.58 -10.57 4.06
N VAL A 97 7.19 -9.40 3.55
CA VAL A 97 5.79 -9.03 3.32
C VAL A 97 5.61 -8.76 1.83
N ILE A 98 4.66 -9.46 1.23
CA ILE A 98 4.30 -9.34 -0.18
C ILE A 98 2.94 -8.66 -0.27
N PHE A 99 2.81 -7.69 -1.17
CA PHE A 99 1.56 -6.95 -1.40
C PHE A 99 1.02 -7.23 -2.80
N VAL A 100 -0.23 -7.66 -2.85
CA VAL A 100 -1.02 -7.79 -4.08
C VAL A 100 -1.91 -6.56 -4.21
N ARG A 101 -2.10 -6.04 -5.42
CA ARG A 101 -2.96 -4.89 -5.65
C ARG A 101 -4.44 -5.28 -5.54
N GLY A 102 -5.20 -4.62 -4.66
CA GLY A 102 -6.66 -4.73 -4.57
C GLY A 102 -7.38 -3.76 -5.52
N ASN A 103 -8.72 -3.78 -5.52
CA ASN A 103 -9.48 -2.85 -6.35
C ASN A 103 -9.58 -1.45 -5.73
N HIS A 104 -9.67 -1.34 -4.40
CA HIS A 104 -9.66 -0.04 -3.73
C HIS A 104 -8.29 0.64 -3.85
N ASP A 105 -7.24 -0.17 -3.87
CA ASP A 105 -5.86 0.23 -4.12
C ASP A 105 -5.72 0.83 -5.54
N GLU A 106 -6.26 0.16 -6.57
CA GLU A 106 -6.26 0.64 -7.97
C GLU A 106 -7.10 1.91 -8.16
N GLU A 107 -8.26 2.00 -7.50
CA GLU A 107 -9.11 3.19 -7.50
C GLU A 107 -8.37 4.39 -6.88
N PHE A 108 -7.67 4.18 -5.76
CA PHE A 108 -6.85 5.23 -5.15
C PHE A 108 -5.75 5.72 -6.09
N LEU A 109 -5.00 4.82 -6.73
CA LEU A 109 -3.97 5.17 -7.71
C LEU A 109 -4.55 6.00 -8.87
N THR A 110 -5.69 5.57 -9.40
CA THR A 110 -6.39 6.29 -10.48
C THR A 110 -6.75 7.71 -10.05
N ASN A 111 -7.27 7.88 -8.83
CA ASN A 111 -7.59 9.20 -8.28
C ASN A 111 -6.34 10.07 -8.14
N ILE A 112 -5.22 9.53 -7.66
CA ILE A 112 -3.95 10.26 -7.58
C ILE A 112 -3.48 10.72 -8.96
N HIS A 113 -3.57 9.86 -9.98
CA HIS A 113 -3.21 10.24 -11.36
C HIS A 113 -4.08 11.36 -11.91
N ILE A 114 -5.40 11.30 -11.69
CA ILE A 114 -6.33 12.35 -12.11
C ILE A 114 -6.00 13.65 -11.38
N MET A 115 -5.79 13.60 -10.06
CA MET A 115 -5.42 14.77 -9.27
C MET A 115 -4.13 15.40 -9.79
N LYS A 116 -3.11 14.59 -10.09
CA LYS A 116 -1.85 15.07 -10.65
C LYS A 116 -2.05 15.72 -12.02
N TYR A 117 -2.81 15.09 -12.91
CA TYR A 117 -3.13 15.66 -14.22
C TYR A 117 -3.82 17.02 -14.10
N VAL A 118 -4.82 17.15 -13.23
CA VAL A 118 -5.51 18.43 -13.00
C VAL A 118 -4.57 19.46 -12.37
N CYS A 119 -3.71 19.06 -11.43
CA CYS A 119 -2.70 19.92 -10.83
C CYS A 119 -1.77 20.51 -11.90
N ASP A 120 -1.25 19.67 -12.79
CA ASP A 120 -0.33 20.04 -13.85
C ASP A 120 -1.01 20.97 -14.90
N GLU A 121 -2.23 20.64 -15.35
CA GLU A 121 -2.98 21.44 -16.33
C GLU A 121 -3.46 22.80 -15.77
N ALA A 122 -3.73 22.87 -14.47
CA ALA A 122 -4.13 24.10 -13.79
C ALA A 122 -2.94 24.92 -13.25
N GLU A 123 -1.70 24.47 -13.50
CA GLU A 123 -0.45 25.09 -13.03
C GLU A 123 -0.44 25.31 -11.50
N LEU A 124 -1.03 24.38 -10.75
CA LEU A 124 -1.10 24.42 -9.28
C LEU A 124 0.21 23.95 -8.64
N ASP A 125 0.61 24.56 -7.52
CA ASP A 125 1.75 24.11 -6.73
C ASP A 125 1.34 22.97 -5.79
N GLU A 126 1.83 21.76 -6.05
CA GLU A 126 1.59 20.57 -5.21
C GLU A 126 2.08 20.74 -3.77
N ASN A 127 3.02 21.65 -3.51
CA ASN A 127 3.52 21.97 -2.17
C ASN A 127 2.71 23.09 -1.49
N SER A 128 1.79 23.74 -2.21
CA SER A 128 0.90 24.76 -1.68
C SER A 128 -0.34 24.10 -1.06
N ILE A 129 -0.55 24.35 0.22
CA ILE A 129 -1.76 23.91 0.96
C ILE A 129 -3.01 24.51 0.32
N GLU A 130 -2.95 25.77 -0.12
CA GLU A 130 -4.09 26.47 -0.72
C GLU A 130 -4.49 25.85 -2.06
N ASP A 131 -3.50 25.50 -2.88
CA ASP A 131 -3.71 24.86 -4.18
C ASP A 131 -4.19 23.41 -4.01
N SER A 132 -3.64 22.68 -3.04
CA SER A 132 -4.10 21.33 -2.69
C SER A 132 -5.57 21.32 -2.25
N ILE A 133 -6.00 22.30 -1.43
CA ILE A 133 -7.40 22.47 -1.04
C ILE A 133 -8.27 22.82 -2.26
N THR A 134 -7.76 23.65 -3.17
CA THR A 134 -8.45 24.04 -4.39
C THR A 134 -8.67 22.84 -5.31
N LEU A 135 -7.63 22.04 -5.54
CA LEU A 135 -7.67 20.79 -6.30
C LEU A 135 -8.68 19.82 -5.70
N TYR A 136 -8.62 19.56 -4.39
CA TYR A 136 -9.56 18.67 -3.71
C TYR A 136 -11.02 19.10 -3.91
N LYS A 137 -11.32 20.39 -3.70
CA LYS A 137 -12.67 20.94 -3.91
C LYS A 137 -13.13 20.87 -5.36
N ALA A 138 -12.21 21.00 -6.32
CA ALA A 138 -12.52 20.89 -7.74
C ALA A 138 -12.88 19.45 -8.10
N VAL A 139 -12.07 18.48 -7.68
CA VAL A 139 -12.28 17.04 -7.92
C VAL A 139 -13.55 16.54 -7.24
N GLN A 140 -13.86 17.01 -6.03
CA GLN A 140 -15.07 16.64 -5.30
C GLN A 140 -16.36 16.95 -6.08
N LYS A 141 -16.39 18.02 -6.88
CA LYS A 141 -17.55 18.36 -7.73
C LYS A 141 -17.79 17.39 -8.88
N PHE A 142 -16.79 16.58 -9.25
CA PHE A 142 -16.91 15.56 -10.28
C PHE A 142 -17.25 14.18 -9.70
N ALA A 143 -17.18 14.02 -8.38
CA ALA A 143 -17.49 12.78 -7.67
C ALA A 143 -18.95 12.69 -7.20
N GLU A 144 -19.75 13.75 -7.42
CA GLU A 144 -21.22 13.80 -7.21
C GLU A 144 -21.98 13.54 -8.51
#